data_AF-A0A316WCK0-F1
#
_entry.id   AF-A0A316WCK0-F1
#
_cell.length_a   1.000
_cell.length_b   1.000
_cell.length_c   1.000
_cell.angle_alpha   90.00
_cell.angle_beta   90.00
_cell.angle_gamma   90.00
#
_symmetry.space_group_name_H-M   'P 1'
#
loop_
_entity.id
_entity.type
_entity.pdbx_description
1 polymer ?
#
loop_
_entity_poly.entity_id
_entity_poly.type
_entity_poly.pdbx_seq_one_letter_code
_entity_poly.pdbx_strand_id
1 'polypeptide(L)'
;DTEILQYALTLEHLEAAFYNQSIARFGDEDFQAVGLNASVRNQLYSVGQDEAAHAAFLTQALGESAVQPCTYNFSSVTDVASFLATATVLEGVGVSAYLGAAPSISNKTYLAAAGSILTSEARHSSIVLAAAAAASNSTDNAAPSPFDTPLTSQNTVYSLAAPFFESCPQDLGLKAFPALTVS
;
A
#
# COMPACT_ATOMS: atom_id res chain seq x y z
N ASP A 1 -1.55 -14.98 -14.63
CA ASP A 1 -0.52 -13.92 -14.68
C ASP A 1 -1.09 -12.55 -14.98
N THR A 2 -1.69 -12.28 -16.15
CA THR A 2 -2.27 -10.95 -16.45
C THR A 2 -3.26 -10.49 -15.39
N GLU A 3 -4.20 -11.34 -14.98
CA GLU A 3 -5.15 -11.02 -13.88
C GLU A 3 -4.44 -10.71 -12.55
N ILE A 4 -3.31 -11.36 -12.26
CA ILE A 4 -2.52 -11.09 -11.05
C ILE A 4 -1.85 -9.72 -11.14
N LEU A 5 -1.30 -9.38 -12.31
CA LEU A 5 -0.66 -8.09 -12.54
C LEU A 5 -1.68 -6.94 -12.55
N GLN A 6 -2.87 -7.16 -13.11
CA GLN A 6 -3.99 -6.21 -13.06
C GLN A 6 -4.43 -5.94 -11.63
N TYR A 7 -4.52 -7.01 -10.85
CA TYR A 7 -4.84 -6.93 -9.43
C TYR A 7 -3.74 -6.19 -8.64
N ALA A 8 -2.46 -6.48 -8.89
CA ALA A 8 -1.35 -5.75 -8.28
C ALA A 8 -1.43 -4.25 -8.64
N LEU A 9 -1.59 -3.92 -9.93
CA LEU A 9 -1.72 -2.54 -10.41
C LEU A 9 -2.91 -1.80 -9.78
N THR A 10 -3.99 -2.51 -9.45
CA THR A 10 -5.14 -1.91 -8.74
C THR A 10 -4.74 -1.41 -7.35
N LEU A 11 -3.88 -2.14 -6.64
CA LEU A 11 -3.36 -1.74 -5.32
C LEU A 11 -2.28 -0.65 -5.46
N GLU A 12 -1.37 -0.78 -6.42
CA GLU A 12 -0.35 0.25 -6.68
C GLU A 12 -0.96 1.62 -7.01
N HIS A 13 -2.05 1.65 -7.78
CA HIS A 13 -2.77 2.91 -8.04
C HIS A 13 -3.36 3.51 -6.76
N LEU A 14 -3.86 2.67 -5.85
CA LEU A 14 -4.38 3.11 -4.55
C LEU A 14 -3.26 3.70 -3.69
N GLU A 15 -2.13 3.02 -3.57
CA GLU A 15 -0.97 3.44 -2.77
C GLU A 15 -0.34 4.72 -3.33
N ALA A 16 -0.09 4.77 -4.63
CA ALA A 16 0.40 5.97 -5.31
C ALA A 16 -0.55 7.17 -5.11
N ALA A 17 -1.86 6.94 -5.20
CA ALA A 17 -2.86 7.98 -4.94
C ALA A 17 -2.87 8.41 -3.48
N PHE A 18 -2.79 7.47 -2.53
CA PHE A 18 -2.76 7.74 -1.11
C PHE A 18 -1.58 8.65 -0.73
N TYR A 19 -0.36 8.28 -1.12
CA TYR A 19 0.81 9.10 -0.79
C TYR A 19 0.75 10.47 -1.45
N ASN A 20 0.45 10.53 -2.75
CA ASN A 20 0.39 11.79 -3.49
C ASN A 20 -0.64 12.77 -2.90
N GLN A 21 -1.82 12.26 -2.51
CA GLN A 21 -2.90 13.10 -1.97
C GLN A 21 -2.72 13.42 -0.48
N SER A 22 -2.13 12.51 0.30
CA SER A 22 -2.11 12.63 1.76
C SER A 22 -0.85 13.30 2.28
N ILE A 23 0.34 12.97 1.76
CA ILE A 23 1.59 13.53 2.30
C ILE A 23 1.70 15.03 2.02
N ALA A 24 1.10 15.51 0.92
CA ALA A 24 1.07 16.91 0.55
C ALA A 24 0.23 17.78 1.50
N ARG A 25 -0.61 17.17 2.35
CA ARG A 25 -1.46 17.86 3.33
C ARG A 25 -0.71 18.24 4.60
N PHE A 26 0.50 17.69 4.81
CA PHE A 26 1.26 17.83 6.05
C PHE A 26 2.67 18.39 5.78
N GLY A 27 2.99 19.49 6.47
CA GLY A 27 4.29 20.14 6.41
C GLY A 27 5.27 19.60 7.46
N ASP A 28 6.50 20.12 7.44
CA ASP A 28 7.53 19.69 8.40
C ASP A 28 7.11 19.93 9.87
N GLU A 29 6.32 20.98 10.13
CA GLU A 29 5.80 21.29 11.47
C GLU A 29 4.84 20.21 12.00
N ASP A 30 3.97 19.66 11.14
CA ASP A 30 3.04 18.59 11.53
C ASP A 30 3.78 17.31 11.91
N PHE A 31 4.84 16.98 11.17
CA PHE A 31 5.70 15.83 11.48
C PHE A 31 6.50 16.06 12.76
N GLN A 32 7.04 17.27 12.96
CA GLN A 32 7.76 17.62 14.19
C GLN A 32 6.84 17.59 15.42
N ALA A 33 5.56 17.96 15.27
CA ALA A 33 4.58 17.91 16.35
C ALA A 33 4.35 16.50 16.91
N VAL A 34 4.57 15.47 16.08
CA VAL A 34 4.55 14.06 16.49
C VAL A 34 5.96 13.48 16.71
N GLY A 35 6.98 14.32 16.85
CA GLY A 35 8.35 13.88 17.15
C GLY A 35 9.10 13.28 15.96
N LEU A 36 8.59 13.41 14.73
CA LEU A 36 9.27 12.96 13.52
C LEU A 36 10.08 14.09 12.90
N ASN A 37 11.32 13.78 12.51
CA ASN A 37 12.20 14.75 11.86
C ASN A 37 12.01 14.76 10.33
N ALA A 38 12.61 15.77 9.67
CA ALA A 38 12.54 15.92 8.22
C ALA A 38 13.10 14.71 7.44
N SER A 39 14.04 13.95 8.01
CA SER A 39 14.56 12.74 7.37
C SER A 39 13.48 11.67 7.26
N VAL A 40 12.68 11.46 8.32
CA VAL A 40 11.58 10.49 8.29
C VAL A 40 10.51 10.92 7.29
N ARG A 41 10.16 12.22 7.27
CA ARG A 41 9.23 12.76 6.27
C ARG A 41 9.74 12.53 4.83
N ASN A 42 11.02 12.76 4.57
CA ASN A 42 11.62 12.52 3.27
C ASN A 42 11.62 11.04 2.89
N GLN A 43 11.81 10.12 3.85
CA GLN A 43 11.67 8.68 3.58
C GLN A 43 10.25 8.32 3.17
N LEU A 44 9.23 8.83 3.86
CA LEU A 44 7.82 8.61 3.53
C LEU A 44 7.45 9.24 2.17
N TYR A 45 8.07 10.38 1.81
CA TYR A 45 7.92 10.95 0.48
C TYR A 45 8.54 10.06 -0.59
N SER A 46 9.73 9.50 -0.34
CA SER A 46 10.38 8.56 -1.26
C SER A 46 9.56 7.29 -1.45
N VAL A 47 8.96 6.73 -0.39
CA VAL A 47 8.02 5.60 -0.50
C VAL A 47 6.91 5.95 -1.49
N GLY A 48 6.26 7.11 -1.33
CA GLY A 48 5.24 7.55 -2.28
C GLY A 48 5.72 7.73 -3.73
N GLN A 49 7.00 8.03 -3.96
CA GLN A 49 7.58 8.04 -5.31
C GLN A 49 7.78 6.63 -5.86
N ASP A 50 8.19 5.70 -4.99
CA ASP A 50 8.39 4.30 -5.35
C ASP A 50 7.04 3.64 -5.71
N GLU A 51 5.95 3.94 -4.99
CA GLU A 51 4.59 3.47 -5.34
C GLU A 51 4.14 3.97 -6.73
N ALA A 52 4.41 5.24 -7.03
CA ALA A 52 4.13 5.78 -8.37
C ALA A 52 4.97 5.08 -9.45
N ALA A 53 6.20 4.69 -9.13
CA ALA A 53 7.07 3.94 -10.04
C ALA A 53 6.59 2.50 -10.23
N HIS A 54 6.13 1.81 -9.19
CA HIS A 54 5.53 0.48 -9.27
C HIS A 54 4.27 0.50 -10.16
N ALA A 55 3.35 1.45 -9.94
CA ALA A 55 2.15 1.63 -10.76
C ALA A 55 2.50 1.88 -12.24
N ALA A 56 3.50 2.75 -12.51
CA ALA A 56 3.96 3.03 -13.87
C ALA A 56 4.59 1.80 -14.53
N PHE A 57 5.41 1.04 -13.79
CA PHE A 57 6.03 -0.18 -14.26
C PHE A 57 4.99 -1.23 -14.66
N LEU A 58 4.00 -1.49 -13.81
CA LEU A 58 2.94 -2.45 -14.11
C LEU A 58 2.04 -1.97 -15.25
N THR A 59 1.72 -0.68 -15.29
CA THR A 59 0.98 -0.07 -16.42
C THR A 59 1.70 -0.30 -17.74
N GLN A 60 3.02 -0.09 -17.78
CA GLN A 60 3.82 -0.35 -18.97
C GLN A 60 3.84 -1.84 -19.33
N ALA A 61 3.96 -2.74 -18.34
CA ALA A 61 3.97 -4.19 -18.57
C ALA A 61 2.63 -4.72 -19.10
N LEU A 62 1.51 -4.11 -18.68
CA LEU A 62 0.15 -4.50 -19.08
C LEU A 62 -0.32 -3.83 -20.38
N GLY A 63 0.29 -2.70 -20.77
CA GLY A 63 -0.02 -1.97 -22.00
C GLY A 63 -1.49 -1.55 -22.06
N GLU A 64 -2.14 -1.77 -23.21
CA GLU A 64 -3.57 -1.43 -23.40
C GLU A 64 -4.52 -2.18 -22.46
N SER A 65 -4.06 -3.28 -21.85
CA SER A 65 -4.87 -4.01 -20.88
C SER A 65 -4.82 -3.37 -19.50
N ALA A 66 -3.93 -2.42 -19.22
CA ALA A 66 -3.72 -1.88 -17.88
C ALA A 66 -5.00 -1.31 -17.26
N VAL A 67 -5.34 -1.81 -16.07
CA VAL A 67 -6.44 -1.28 -15.27
C VAL A 67 -6.21 0.22 -14.98
N GLN A 68 -7.27 1.01 -15.14
CA GLN A 68 -7.20 2.45 -14.89
C GLN A 68 -7.33 2.74 -13.39
N PRO A 69 -6.71 3.82 -12.88
CA PRO A 69 -6.85 4.21 -11.48
C PRO A 69 -8.31 4.50 -11.14
N CYS A 70 -8.69 4.19 -9.90
CA CYS A 70 -10.00 4.50 -9.34
C CYS A 70 -10.01 5.92 -8.74
N THR A 71 -11.18 6.36 -8.29
CA THR A 71 -11.30 7.48 -7.35
C THR A 71 -11.25 6.92 -5.93
N TYR A 72 -10.50 7.60 -5.07
CA TYR A 72 -10.18 7.14 -3.72
C TYR A 72 -10.63 8.15 -2.67
N ASN A 73 -11.01 7.65 -1.49
CA ASN A 73 -11.44 8.47 -0.37
C ASN A 73 -10.46 8.33 0.81
N PHE A 74 -9.69 9.38 1.04
CA PHE A 74 -8.76 9.51 2.18
C PHE A 74 -9.21 10.58 3.19
N SER A 75 -10.52 10.84 3.28
CA SER A 75 -11.07 11.84 4.21
C SER A 75 -10.79 11.54 5.69
N SER A 76 -10.56 10.27 6.04
CA SER A 76 -10.17 9.84 7.39
C SER A 76 -8.74 10.23 7.77
N VAL A 77 -7.89 10.57 6.81
CA VAL A 77 -6.54 11.06 7.05
C VAL A 77 -6.63 12.54 7.38
N THR A 78 -6.46 12.91 8.64
CA THR A 78 -6.64 14.29 9.13
C THR A 78 -5.39 14.89 9.76
N ASP A 79 -4.42 14.05 10.11
CA ASP A 79 -3.16 14.39 10.77
C ASP A 79 -2.07 13.35 10.41
N VAL A 80 -0.83 13.58 10.85
CA VAL A 80 0.29 12.66 10.60
C VAL A 80 0.05 11.28 11.24
N ALA A 81 -0.64 11.21 12.38
CA ALA A 81 -0.91 9.94 13.05
C ALA A 81 -1.88 9.06 12.23
N SER A 82 -2.98 9.64 11.74
CA SER A 82 -3.93 8.97 10.85
C SER A 82 -3.30 8.64 9.49
N PHE A 83 -2.42 9.48 8.97
CA PHE A 83 -1.61 9.17 7.78
C PHE A 83 -0.75 7.92 8.00
N LEU A 84 0.04 7.86 9.08
CA LEU A 84 0.90 6.70 9.37
C LEU A 84 0.09 5.43 9.63
N ALA A 85 -1.08 5.54 10.26
CA ALA A 85 -1.98 4.42 10.47
C ALA A 85 -2.53 3.88 9.14
N THR A 86 -2.97 4.75 8.23
CA THR A 86 -3.41 4.34 6.89
C THR A 86 -2.27 3.75 6.07
N ALA A 87 -1.10 4.39 6.07
CA ALA A 87 0.10 3.87 5.42
C ALA A 87 0.43 2.46 5.93
N THR A 88 0.41 2.25 7.25
CA THR A 88 0.69 0.92 7.85
C THR A 88 -0.25 -0.16 7.32
N VAL A 89 -1.53 0.17 7.12
CA VAL A 89 -2.51 -0.75 6.53
C VAL A 89 -2.16 -1.04 5.07
N LEU A 90 -1.93 0.00 4.27
CA LEU A 90 -1.68 -0.16 2.83
C LEU A 90 -0.38 -0.95 2.57
N GLU A 91 0.74 -0.55 3.15
CA GLU A 91 2.02 -1.29 2.99
C GLU A 91 1.90 -2.76 3.43
N GLY A 92 1.15 -3.02 4.50
CA GLY A 92 0.88 -4.39 4.94
C GLY A 92 0.02 -5.18 3.94
N VAL A 93 -0.95 -4.53 3.31
CA VAL A 93 -1.78 -5.06 2.21
C VAL A 93 -0.89 -5.36 1.00
N GLY A 94 -0.02 -4.44 0.58
CA GLY A 94 0.94 -4.61 -0.52
C GLY A 94 1.84 -5.84 -0.33
N VAL A 95 2.52 -5.94 0.82
CA VAL A 95 3.35 -7.11 1.18
C VAL A 95 2.54 -8.42 1.11
N SER A 96 1.38 -8.44 1.74
CA SER A 96 0.54 -9.64 1.83
C SER A 96 0.00 -10.06 0.45
N ALA A 97 -0.31 -9.09 -0.41
CA ALA A 97 -0.82 -9.28 -1.76
C ALA A 97 0.25 -9.90 -2.67
N TYR A 98 1.44 -9.30 -2.75
CA TYR A 98 2.52 -9.81 -3.57
C TYR A 98 2.98 -11.18 -3.11
N LEU A 99 3.16 -11.37 -1.81
CA LEU A 99 3.58 -12.66 -1.25
C LEU A 99 2.52 -13.75 -1.50
N GLY A 100 1.24 -13.41 -1.34
CA GLY A 100 0.12 -14.33 -1.60
C GLY A 100 -0.06 -14.68 -3.08
N ALA A 101 0.24 -13.75 -3.98
CA ALA A 101 0.12 -13.94 -5.43
C ALA A 101 1.33 -14.66 -6.06
N ALA A 102 2.53 -14.53 -5.47
CA ALA A 102 3.77 -15.07 -6.02
C ALA A 102 3.69 -16.56 -6.44
N PRO A 103 3.09 -17.49 -5.66
CA PRO A 103 2.97 -18.89 -6.06
C PRO A 103 2.12 -19.12 -7.32
N SER A 104 1.22 -18.18 -7.64
CA SER A 104 0.30 -18.27 -8.78
C SER A 104 0.85 -17.66 -10.07
N ILE A 105 2.03 -17.02 -10.03
CA ILE A 105 2.67 -16.44 -11.20
C ILE A 105 3.47 -17.52 -11.95
N SER A 106 3.02 -17.84 -13.17
CA SER A 106 3.63 -18.88 -14.01
C SER A 106 4.87 -18.39 -14.75
N ASN A 107 4.80 -17.16 -15.29
CA ASN A 107 5.87 -16.52 -16.04
C ASN A 107 6.99 -16.07 -15.09
N LYS A 108 8.21 -16.58 -15.31
CA LYS A 108 9.36 -16.31 -14.42
C LYS A 108 9.87 -14.89 -14.50
N THR A 109 9.69 -14.20 -15.63
CA THR A 109 9.99 -12.77 -15.74
C THR A 109 9.04 -11.95 -14.87
N TYR A 110 7.74 -12.28 -14.90
CA TYR A 110 6.76 -11.59 -14.04
C TYR A 110 6.93 -11.94 -12.57
N LEU A 111 7.29 -13.18 -12.25
CA LEU A 111 7.60 -13.58 -10.88
C LEU A 111 8.83 -12.83 -10.35
N ALA A 112 9.87 -12.67 -11.16
CA ALA A 112 11.06 -11.89 -10.77
C ALA A 112 10.71 -10.41 -10.53
N ALA A 113 9.88 -9.82 -11.39
CA ALA A 113 9.42 -8.44 -11.23
C ALA A 113 8.54 -8.25 -9.98
N ALA A 114 7.55 -9.14 -9.77
CA ALA A 114 6.73 -9.15 -8.56
C ALA A 114 7.59 -9.37 -7.30
N GLY A 115 8.60 -10.23 -7.40
CA GLY A 115 9.57 -10.46 -6.33
C GLY A 115 10.41 -9.21 -6.03
N SER A 116 10.80 -8.41 -7.02
CA SER A 116 11.50 -7.15 -6.75
C SER A 116 10.61 -6.15 -6.01
N ILE A 117 9.35 -6.00 -6.43
CA ILE A 117 8.39 -5.09 -5.80
C ILE A 117 8.10 -5.54 -4.36
N LEU A 118 7.83 -6.84 -4.14
CA LEU A 118 7.63 -7.39 -2.79
C LEU A 118 8.73 -6.99 -1.79
N THR A 119 9.99 -6.93 -2.24
CA THR A 119 11.07 -6.50 -1.34
C THR A 119 11.10 -5.00 -1.07
N SER A 120 10.66 -4.13 -1.99
CA SER A 120 10.48 -2.70 -1.71
C SER A 120 9.32 -2.50 -0.75
N GLU A 121 8.16 -3.11 -1.01
CA GLU A 121 6.98 -3.10 -0.12
C GLU A 121 7.35 -3.45 1.33
N ALA A 122 8.11 -4.53 1.53
CA ALA A 122 8.52 -4.95 2.88
C ALA A 122 9.40 -3.90 3.59
N ARG A 123 10.22 -3.15 2.84
CA ARG A 123 11.04 -2.06 3.37
C ARG A 123 10.22 -0.81 3.63
N HIS A 124 9.27 -0.49 2.76
CA HIS A 124 8.32 0.61 2.95
C HIS A 124 7.49 0.38 4.22
N SER A 125 6.91 -0.81 4.36
CA SER A 125 6.23 -1.26 5.58
C SER A 125 7.10 -1.07 6.84
N SER A 126 8.38 -1.46 6.78
CA SER A 126 9.32 -1.26 7.90
C SER A 126 9.58 0.23 8.23
N ILE A 127 9.69 1.09 7.21
CA ILE A 127 9.85 2.54 7.38
C ILE A 127 8.61 3.13 8.06
N VAL A 128 7.42 2.76 7.57
CA VAL A 128 6.14 3.26 8.09
C VAL A 128 5.91 2.79 9.52
N LEU A 129 6.16 1.52 9.83
CA LEU A 129 6.05 0.97 11.18
C LEU A 129 6.99 1.68 12.16
N ALA A 130 8.25 1.93 11.76
CA ALA A 130 9.20 2.66 12.58
C ALA A 130 8.76 4.12 12.82
N ALA A 131 8.23 4.79 11.79
CA ALA A 131 7.69 6.13 11.91
C ALA A 131 6.46 6.18 12.82
N ALA A 132 5.53 5.22 12.69
CA ALA A 132 4.34 5.11 13.53
C ALA A 132 4.70 4.83 15.01
N ALA A 133 5.68 3.95 15.26
CA ALA A 133 6.18 3.68 16.60
C ALA A 133 6.82 4.92 17.23
N ALA A 134 7.66 5.64 16.48
CA ALA A 134 8.26 6.89 16.94
C ALA A 134 7.19 7.97 17.22
N ALA A 135 6.21 8.12 16.32
CA ALA A 135 5.14 9.13 16.44
C ALA A 135 4.23 8.89 17.65
N SER A 136 4.03 7.63 18.04
CA SER A 136 3.22 7.24 19.19
C SER A 136 4.00 7.16 20.51
N ASN A 137 5.32 7.46 20.50
CA ASN A 137 6.23 7.16 21.61
C ASN A 137 6.14 5.70 22.09
N SER A 138 5.84 4.77 21.17
CA SER A 138 5.77 3.36 21.51
C SER A 138 7.16 2.85 21.85
N THR A 139 7.23 2.04 22.90
CA THR A 139 8.43 1.28 23.27
C THR A 139 8.40 -0.15 22.69
N ASP A 140 7.38 -0.47 21.90
CA ASP A 140 7.24 -1.78 21.29
C ASP A 140 8.32 -2.00 20.24
N ASN A 141 8.67 -3.26 20.05
CA ASN A 141 9.60 -3.64 19.01
C ASN A 141 8.95 -3.46 17.63
N ALA A 142 9.35 -2.40 16.91
CA ALA A 142 8.89 -2.13 15.55
C ALA A 142 9.52 -3.07 14.50
N ALA A 143 10.37 -4.03 14.91
CA ALA A 143 10.90 -5.02 13.98
C ALA A 143 9.77 -5.94 13.48
N PRO A 144 9.69 -6.23 12.17
CA PRO A 144 8.69 -7.12 11.63
C PRO A 144 8.88 -8.56 12.14
N SER A 145 7.80 -9.36 12.04
CA SER A 145 7.85 -10.79 12.31
C SER A 145 8.82 -11.51 11.36
N PRO A 146 9.36 -12.70 11.74
CA PRO A 146 10.27 -13.45 10.88
C PRO A 146 9.60 -13.97 9.58
N PHE A 147 8.27 -14.00 9.53
CA PHE A 147 7.49 -14.38 8.36
C PHE A 147 6.31 -13.43 8.21
N ASP A 148 6.15 -12.87 7.01
CA ASP A 148 4.95 -12.14 6.62
C ASP A 148 3.79 -13.09 6.34
N THR A 149 2.57 -12.55 6.39
CA THR A 149 1.35 -13.33 6.21
C THR A 149 0.85 -13.21 4.77
N PRO A 150 1.00 -14.25 3.93
CA PRO A 150 0.46 -14.21 2.57
C PRO A 150 -1.07 -14.23 2.60
N LEU A 151 -1.68 -13.34 1.81
CA LEU A 151 -3.12 -13.39 1.55
C LEU A 151 -3.35 -13.88 0.12
N THR A 152 -3.71 -15.16 -0.01
CA THR A 152 -3.84 -15.84 -1.31
C THR A 152 -5.16 -15.53 -2.04
N SER A 153 -6.13 -14.94 -1.34
CA SER A 153 -7.42 -14.53 -1.90
C SER A 153 -7.40 -13.02 -2.16
N GLN A 154 -7.52 -12.63 -3.43
CA GLN A 154 -7.61 -11.22 -3.84
C GLN A 154 -8.78 -10.50 -3.15
N ASN A 155 -9.89 -11.19 -2.89
CA ASN A 155 -11.02 -10.62 -2.15
C ASN A 155 -10.69 -10.35 -0.68
N THR A 156 -9.83 -11.17 -0.06
CA THR A 156 -9.41 -10.95 1.33
C THR A 156 -8.57 -9.70 1.44
N VAL A 157 -7.60 -9.54 0.54
CA VAL A 157 -6.79 -8.33 0.48
C VAL A 157 -7.64 -7.11 0.11
N TYR A 158 -8.49 -7.23 -0.92
CA TYR A 158 -9.37 -6.13 -1.33
C TYR A 158 -10.31 -5.72 -0.21
N SER A 159 -10.74 -6.63 0.67
CA SER A 159 -11.55 -6.26 1.84
C SER A 159 -10.85 -5.28 2.78
N LEU A 160 -9.51 -5.35 2.89
CA LEU A 160 -8.72 -4.42 3.70
C LEU A 160 -8.54 -3.07 3.01
N ALA A 161 -8.45 -3.07 1.68
CA ALA A 161 -8.26 -1.87 0.86
C ALA A 161 -9.58 -1.16 0.47
N ALA A 162 -10.69 -1.90 0.41
CA ALA A 162 -11.99 -1.45 -0.08
C ALA A 162 -12.52 -0.17 0.59
N PRO A 163 -12.31 0.09 1.90
CA PRO A 163 -12.75 1.33 2.52
C PRO A 163 -12.17 2.60 1.88
N PHE A 164 -11.04 2.49 1.17
CA PHE A 164 -10.38 3.61 0.49
C PHE A 164 -10.84 3.81 -0.96
N PHE A 165 -11.61 2.88 -1.53
CA PHE A 165 -12.17 3.02 -2.88
C PHE A 165 -13.50 3.75 -2.83
N GLU A 166 -13.62 4.84 -3.59
CA GLU A 166 -14.89 5.57 -3.76
C GLU A 166 -15.65 5.08 -5.00
N SER A 167 -14.97 5.04 -6.15
CA SER A 167 -15.55 4.55 -7.40
C SER A 167 -14.46 4.16 -8.40
N CYS A 168 -14.77 3.28 -9.36
CA CYS A 168 -13.82 2.85 -10.38
C CYS A 168 -14.42 2.98 -11.79
N PRO A 169 -13.63 3.35 -12.80
CA PRO A 169 -14.11 3.45 -14.19
C PRO A 169 -14.36 2.08 -14.85
N GLN A 170 -13.91 1.00 -14.22
CA GLN A 170 -14.17 -0.39 -14.64
C GLN A 170 -14.62 -1.26 -13.46
N ASP A 171 -15.24 -2.40 -13.77
CA ASP A 171 -15.44 -3.48 -12.79
C ASP A 171 -14.10 -4.17 -12.52
N LEU A 172 -13.68 -4.19 -11.26
CA LEU A 172 -12.44 -4.83 -10.81
C LEU A 172 -12.59 -6.35 -10.65
N GLY A 173 -13.81 -6.89 -10.64
CA GLY A 173 -14.07 -8.29 -10.33
C GLY A 173 -13.78 -8.67 -8.87
N LEU A 174 -13.49 -7.69 -8.01
CA LEU A 174 -13.17 -7.85 -6.60
C LEU A 174 -14.40 -7.59 -5.73
N LYS A 175 -14.54 -8.38 -4.66
CA LYS A 175 -15.65 -8.26 -3.71
C LYS A 175 -15.12 -8.20 -2.29
N ALA A 176 -15.38 -7.09 -1.62
CA ALA A 176 -15.09 -6.96 -0.19
C ALA A 176 -16.03 -7.86 0.62
N PHE A 177 -15.49 -8.50 1.64
CA PHE A 177 -16.28 -9.21 2.64
C PHE A 177 -17.07 -8.21 3.51
N PRO A 178 -18.21 -8.63 4.09
CA PRO A 178 -18.97 -7.78 5.00
C PRO A 178 -18.12 -7.31 6.19
N ALA A 179 -18.30 -6.06 6.60
CA ALA A 179 -17.69 -5.54 7.81
C ALA A 179 -18.16 -6.34 9.05
N LEU A 180 -17.25 -6.55 10.00
CA LEU A 180 -17.59 -7.19 11.27
C LEU A 180 -18.47 -6.26 12.10
N THR A 181 -19.76 -6.58 12.20
CA THR A 181 -20.66 -5.97 13.19
C THR A 181 -20.52 -6.72 14.52
N VAL A 182 -19.88 -6.06 15.50
CA VAL A 182 -19.96 -6.50 16.89
C VAL A 182 -21.14 -5.78 17.53
N SER A 183 -22.17 -6.54 17.89
CA SER A 183 -23.37 -6.07 18.62
C SER A 183 -23.22 -6.25 20.11
#